data_AF-A0A929F5V3-F1
#
_entry.id   AF-A0A929F5V3-F1
#
_cell.length_a   1.000
_cell.length_b   1.000
_cell.length_c   1.000
_cell.angle_alpha   90.00
_cell.angle_beta   90.00
_cell.angle_gamma   90.00
#
_symmetry.space_group_name_H-M   'P 1'
#
loop_
_entity.id
_entity.type
_entity.pdbx_description
1 polymer ?
#
loop_
_entity_poly.entity_id
_entity_poly.type
_entity_poly.pdbx_seq_one_letter_code
_entity_poly.pdbx_strand_id
1 'polypeptide(L)'
;KAVQVVKKVDTHMGEVAFQKSLDSIWELIAMTNKYIDESAPWFLAKDTNKQKRLATVIYSVLESLRFISILLFPFIPSSAEKMWGALGMKESIDQQRLDNIKELDMLKEGTVVTKIPPLFPRIEN
;
A
#
# COMPACT_ATOMS: atom_id res chain seq x y z
N LYS A 1 1.05 2.12 -12.42
CA LYS A 1 0.57 0.73 -12.14
C LYS A 1 -0.49 0.73 -11.04
N ALA A 2 -0.21 1.21 -9.83
CA ALA A 2 -1.23 1.36 -8.76
C ALA A 2 -2.48 2.14 -9.21
N VAL A 3 -2.33 3.29 -9.88
CA VAL A 3 -3.45 4.08 -10.42
C VAL A 3 -4.35 3.29 -11.40
N GLN A 4 -3.80 2.34 -12.16
CA GLN A 4 -4.61 1.50 -13.05
C GLN A 4 -5.45 0.50 -12.24
N VAL A 5 -4.91 -0.06 -11.17
CA VAL A 5 -5.65 -0.94 -10.26
C VAL A 5 -6.76 -0.17 -9.56
N VAL A 6 -6.49 1.06 -9.10
CA VAL A 6 -7.53 1.94 -8.51
C VAL A 6 -8.70 2.12 -9.47
N LYS A 7 -8.44 2.39 -10.76
CA LYS A 7 -9.49 2.51 -11.78
C LYS A 7 -10.28 1.21 -11.97
N LYS A 8 -9.60 0.06 -12.03
CA LYS A 8 -10.28 -1.25 -12.13
C LYS A 8 -11.21 -1.48 -10.92
N VAL A 9 -10.70 -1.24 -9.71
CA VAL A 9 -11.48 -1.39 -8.47
C VAL A 9 -12.68 -0.47 -8.46
N ASP A 10 -12.51 0.80 -8.83
CA ASP A 10 -13.61 1.77 -8.90
C ASP A 10 -14.73 1.31 -9.85
N THR A 11 -14.36 0.85 -11.06
CA THR A 11 -15.30 0.25 -12.01
C THR A 11 -15.99 -0.98 -11.43
N HIS A 12 -15.25 -1.94 -10.88
CA HIS A 12 -15.82 -3.16 -10.31
C HIS A 12 -16.74 -2.87 -9.11
N MET A 13 -16.40 -1.89 -8.27
CA MET A 13 -17.24 -1.46 -7.15
C MET A 13 -18.55 -0.83 -7.63
N GLY A 14 -18.51 -0.01 -8.68
CA GLY A 14 -19.72 0.53 -9.32
C GLY A 14 -20.63 -0.54 -9.94
N GLU A 15 -20.05 -1.65 -10.40
CA GLU A 15 -20.77 -2.82 -10.92
C GLU A 15 -21.18 -3.83 -9.84
N VAL A 16 -20.91 -3.55 -8.55
CA VAL A 16 -21.17 -4.48 -7.43
C VAL A 16 -20.39 -5.82 -7.58
N ALA A 17 -19.28 -5.79 -8.33
CA ALA A 17 -18.41 -6.93 -8.56
C ALA A 17 -17.28 -7.01 -7.50
N PHE A 18 -17.66 -7.25 -6.24
CA PHE A 18 -16.73 -7.25 -5.10
C PHE A 18 -15.57 -8.25 -5.24
N GLN A 19 -15.82 -9.45 -5.77
CA GLN A 19 -14.77 -10.45 -5.98
C GLN A 19 -13.70 -9.93 -6.95
N LYS A 20 -14.10 -9.35 -8.09
CA LYS A 20 -13.17 -8.78 -9.07
C LYS A 20 -12.39 -7.60 -8.51
N SER A 21 -13.01 -6.83 -7.60
CA SER A 21 -12.34 -5.75 -6.87
C SER A 21 -11.22 -6.32 -5.99
N LEU A 22 -11.51 -7.34 -5.18
CA LEU A 22 -10.52 -8.02 -4.35
C LEU A 22 -9.39 -8.65 -5.18
N ASP A 23 -9.71 -9.32 -6.29
CA ASP A 23 -8.72 -9.90 -7.20
C ASP A 23 -7.75 -8.82 -7.74
N SER A 24 -8.28 -7.64 -8.09
CA SER A 24 -7.48 -6.50 -8.55
C SER A 24 -6.59 -5.93 -7.44
N ILE A 25 -7.07 -5.89 -6.21
CA ILE A 25 -6.28 -5.45 -5.05
C ILE A 25 -5.16 -6.46 -4.78
N TRP A 26 -5.44 -7.76 -4.86
CA TRP A 26 -4.45 -8.82 -4.71
C TRP A 26 -3.39 -8.79 -5.82
N GLU A 27 -3.76 -8.44 -7.05
CA GLU A 27 -2.80 -8.18 -8.13
C GLU A 27 -1.78 -7.10 -7.70
N LEU A 28 -2.24 -5.98 -7.13
CA LEU A 28 -1.37 -4.91 -6.65
C LEU A 28 -0.46 -5.36 -5.50
N ILE A 29 -0.97 -6.15 -4.56
CA ILE A 29 -0.16 -6.70 -3.46
C ILE A 29 0.92 -7.63 -4.01
N ALA A 30 0.56 -8.56 -4.89
CA ALA A 30 1.52 -9.48 -5.51
C ALA A 30 2.61 -8.73 -6.28
N MET A 31 2.23 -7.69 -7.02
CA MET A 31 3.18 -6.82 -7.71
C MET A 31 4.11 -6.06 -6.76
N THR A 32 3.58 -5.57 -5.63
CA THR A 32 4.37 -4.87 -4.61
C THR A 32 5.38 -5.81 -3.96
N ASN A 33 4.96 -7.03 -3.59
CA ASN A 33 5.85 -8.06 -3.06
C ASN A 33 6.93 -8.44 -4.07
N LYS A 34 6.56 -8.69 -5.33
CA LYS A 34 7.53 -8.98 -6.40
C LYS A 34 8.54 -7.86 -6.57
N TYR A 35 8.12 -6.60 -6.49
CA TYR A 35 9.02 -5.45 -6.56
C TYR A 35 10.00 -5.41 -5.38
N ILE A 36 9.56 -5.74 -4.16
CA ILE A 36 10.46 -5.87 -2.99
C ILE A 36 11.50 -6.96 -3.24
N ASP A 37 11.08 -8.12 -3.74
CA ASP A 37 11.98 -9.24 -4.00
C ASP A 37 13.01 -8.92 -5.08
N GLU A 38 12.58 -8.35 -6.21
CA GLU A 38 13.47 -7.97 -7.32
C GLU A 38 14.42 -6.83 -6.95
N SER A 39 13.97 -5.88 -6.12
CA SER A 39 14.80 -4.75 -5.68
C SER A 39 15.74 -5.10 -4.53
N ALA A 40 15.44 -6.17 -3.79
CA ALA A 40 16.20 -6.70 -2.67
C ALA A 40 16.75 -5.60 -1.73
N PRO A 41 15.88 -4.78 -1.11
CA PRO A 41 16.29 -3.56 -0.40
C PRO A 41 17.24 -3.84 0.78
N TRP A 42 17.20 -5.04 1.36
CA TRP A 42 18.14 -5.45 2.42
C TRP A 42 19.60 -5.54 1.94
N PHE A 43 19.85 -5.74 0.64
CA PHE A 43 21.21 -5.63 0.08
C PHE A 43 21.56 -4.19 -0.22
N LEU A 44 20.61 -3.40 -0.75
CA LEU A 44 20.81 -1.97 -1.01
C LEU A 44 21.12 -1.21 0.29
N ALA A 45 20.49 -1.59 1.41
CA ALA A 45 20.71 -1.00 2.73
C ALA A 45 22.13 -1.19 3.27
N LYS A 46 22.85 -2.22 2.82
CA LYS A 46 24.24 -2.49 3.23
C LYS A 46 25.27 -1.68 2.44
N ASP A 47 24.87 -1.07 1.33
CA ASP A 47 25.74 -0.32 0.42
C ASP A 47 25.50 1.20 0.58
N THR A 48 26.49 1.91 1.12
CA THR A 48 26.43 3.36 1.35
C THR A 48 26.34 4.17 0.05
N ASN A 49 26.74 3.62 -1.08
CA ASN A 49 26.64 4.29 -2.38
C ASN A 49 25.25 4.15 -3.02
N LYS A 50 24.41 3.22 -2.51
CA LYS A 50 23.08 2.92 -3.07
C LYS A 50 21.93 3.54 -2.28
N GLN A 51 22.21 4.43 -1.34
CA GLN A 51 21.19 5.04 -0.47
C GLN A 51 20.07 5.75 -1.24
N LYS A 52 20.40 6.46 -2.33
CA LYS A 52 19.37 7.09 -3.19
C LYS A 52 18.44 6.06 -3.81
N ARG A 53 19.00 4.95 -4.32
CA ARG A 53 18.20 3.87 -4.91
C ARG A 53 17.34 3.17 -3.87
N LEU A 54 17.88 2.92 -2.68
CA LEU A 54 17.14 2.38 -1.55
C LEU A 54 15.94 3.28 -1.20
N ALA A 55 16.16 4.59 -1.08
CA ALA A 55 15.10 5.54 -0.79
C ALA A 55 13.97 5.47 -1.83
N THR A 56 14.29 5.44 -3.12
CA THR A 56 13.28 5.28 -4.20
C THR A 56 12.48 3.97 -4.08
N VAL A 57 13.18 2.87 -3.78
CA VAL A 57 12.54 1.55 -3.62
C VAL A 57 11.58 1.56 -2.43
N ILE A 58 12.05 2.00 -1.26
CA ILE A 58 11.24 2.07 -0.04
C ILE A 58 10.06 3.00 -0.26
N TYR A 59 10.28 4.17 -0.89
CA TYR A 59 9.21 5.11 -1.21
C TYR A 59 8.10 4.49 -2.05
N SER A 60 8.49 3.78 -3.13
CA SER A 60 7.53 3.13 -4.03
C SER A 60 6.71 2.05 -3.33
N VAL A 61 7.32 1.34 -2.38
CA VAL A 61 6.64 0.32 -1.55
C VAL A 61 5.67 0.97 -0.58
N LEU A 62 6.09 2.00 0.15
CA LEU A 62 5.24 2.73 1.10
C LEU A 62 4.04 3.35 0.40
N GLU A 63 4.25 3.96 -0.77
CA GLU A 63 3.17 4.54 -1.56
C GLU A 63 2.20 3.46 -2.04
N SER A 64 2.70 2.28 -2.45
CA SER A 64 1.82 1.15 -2.80
C SER A 64 0.98 0.69 -1.62
N LEU A 65 1.55 0.62 -0.40
CA LEU A 65 0.81 0.29 0.82
C LEU A 65 -0.25 1.36 1.17
N ARG A 66 0.01 2.63 0.88
CA ARG A 66 -0.98 3.71 1.04
C ARG A 66 -2.19 3.48 0.14
N PHE A 67 -1.98 3.09 -1.11
CA PHE A 67 -3.09 2.71 -2.01
C PHE A 67 -3.83 1.46 -1.51
N ILE A 68 -3.09 0.43 -1.13
CA ILE A 68 -3.65 -0.85 -0.68
C ILE A 68 -4.53 -0.66 0.55
N SER A 69 -4.11 0.13 1.54
CA SER A 69 -4.91 0.42 2.74
C SER A 69 -6.25 1.07 2.39
N ILE A 70 -6.28 2.09 1.52
CA ILE A 70 -7.53 2.74 1.11
C ILE A 70 -8.44 1.74 0.35
N LEU A 71 -7.88 0.96 -0.58
CA LEU A 71 -8.65 -0.01 -1.37
C LEU A 71 -9.21 -1.15 -0.53
N LEU A 72 -8.52 -1.54 0.54
CA LEU A 72 -8.96 -2.61 1.45
C LEU A 72 -9.91 -2.14 2.54
N PHE A 73 -10.00 -0.83 2.79
CA PHE A 73 -10.84 -0.27 3.85
C PHE A 73 -12.31 -0.74 3.79
N PRO A 74 -12.97 -0.84 2.62
CA PRO A 74 -14.34 -1.34 2.53
C PRO A 74 -14.50 -2.83 2.88
N PHE A 75 -13.42 -3.60 2.88
CA PHE A 75 -13.44 -5.06 3.08
C PHE A 75 -12.92 -5.48 4.46
N ILE A 76 -11.87 -4.81 4.95
CA ILE A 76 -11.18 -5.13 6.21
C ILE A 76 -10.75 -3.84 6.94
N PRO A 77 -11.72 -3.03 7.42
CA PRO A 77 -11.48 -1.66 7.89
C PRO A 77 -10.43 -1.58 8.99
N SER A 78 -10.48 -2.45 10.01
CA SER A 78 -9.53 -2.43 11.12
C SER A 78 -8.07 -2.65 10.68
N SER A 79 -7.84 -3.56 9.72
CA SER A 79 -6.49 -3.82 9.22
C SER A 79 -5.99 -2.71 8.31
N ALA A 80 -6.89 -2.13 7.50
CA ALA A 80 -6.60 -0.97 6.66
C ALA A 80 -6.21 0.25 7.50
N GLU A 81 -6.94 0.55 8.57
CA GLU A 81 -6.64 1.65 9.51
C GLU A 81 -5.30 1.47 10.22
N LYS A 82 -5.01 0.24 10.69
CA LYS A 82 -3.70 -0.07 11.29
C LYS A 82 -2.55 0.17 10.32
N MET A 83 -2.71 -0.24 9.06
CA MET A 83 -1.72 0.01 8.00
C MET A 83 -1.58 1.51 7.72
N TRP A 84 -2.70 2.23 7.60
CA TRP A 84 -2.75 3.68 7.36
C TRP A 84 -2.03 4.47 8.46
N GLY A 85 -2.33 4.17 9.73
CA GLY A 85 -1.65 4.77 10.88
C GLY A 85 -0.16 4.41 10.94
N ALA A 86 0.21 3.16 10.61
CA ALA A 86 1.61 2.75 10.55
C ALA A 86 2.41 3.53 9.48
N LEU A 87 1.77 3.96 8.40
CA LEU A 87 2.37 4.82 7.38
C LEU A 87 2.50 6.29 7.81
N GLY A 88 2.08 6.64 9.03
CA GLY A 88 2.17 8.01 9.57
C GLY A 88 1.09 8.95 9.03
N MET A 89 0.04 8.41 8.42
CA MET A 89 -1.09 9.20 7.92
C MET A 89 -1.96 9.67 9.09
N LYS A 90 -2.23 10.98 9.15
CA LYS A 90 -2.98 11.60 10.25
C LYS A 90 -4.45 11.83 9.92
N GLU A 91 -4.76 11.99 8.64
CA GLU A 91 -6.13 12.17 8.17
C GLU A 91 -6.90 10.85 8.30
N SER A 92 -8.22 10.97 8.37
CA SER A 92 -9.07 9.79 8.45
C SER A 92 -9.11 9.05 7.10
N ILE A 93 -9.06 7.72 7.14
CA ILE A 93 -8.99 6.89 5.93
C ILE A 93 -10.31 6.88 5.15
N ASP A 94 -11.45 7.02 5.83
CA ASP A 94 -12.79 7.11 5.24
C ASP A 94 -13.00 8.40 4.43
N GLN A 95 -12.21 9.43 4.69
CA GLN A 95 -12.20 10.67 3.90
C GLN A 95 -11.42 10.53 2.58
N GLN A 96 -10.70 9.41 2.38
CA GLN A 96 -9.92 9.17 1.19
C GLN A 96 -10.81 8.64 0.06
N ARG A 97 -11.20 9.52 -0.87
CA ARG A 97 -12.01 9.15 -2.03
C ARG A 97 -11.12 8.71 -3.19
N LEU A 98 -11.50 7.63 -3.89
CA LEU A 98 -10.78 7.09 -5.06
C LEU A 98 -10.48 8.16 -6.14
N ASP A 99 -11.37 9.15 -6.28
CA ASP A 99 -11.20 10.27 -7.19
C ASP A 99 -9.99 11.16 -6.88
N ASN A 100 -9.66 11.31 -5.59
CA ASN A 100 -8.60 12.17 -5.08
C ASN A 100 -7.25 11.45 -5.01
N ILE A 101 -7.24 10.12 -5.09
CA ILE A 101 -6.01 9.30 -4.94
C ILE A 101 -5.26 9.15 -6.27
N LYS A 102 -5.70 9.81 -7.35
CA LYS A 102 -5.03 9.71 -8.66
C LYS A 102 -3.62 10.30 -8.64
N GLU A 103 -3.29 11.08 -7.62
CA GLU A 103 -1.98 11.64 -7.38
C GLU A 103 -1.07 10.63 -6.69
N LEU A 104 0.01 10.28 -7.39
CA LEU A 104 1.21 9.73 -6.77
C LEU A 104 1.89 10.87 -6.00
N ASP A 105 2.62 10.52 -4.94
CA ASP A 105 3.48 11.45 -4.18
C ASP A 105 2.85 12.11 -2.95
N MET A 106 1.83 11.48 -2.37
CA MET A 106 1.15 12.01 -1.17
C MET A 106 1.93 11.77 0.14
N LEU A 107 2.85 10.81 0.14
CA LEU A 107 3.66 10.51 1.31
C LEU A 107 4.84 11.49 1.38
N LYS A 108 4.68 12.57 2.14
CA LYS A 108 5.72 13.61 2.23
C LYS A 108 7.01 13.08 2.83
N GLU A 109 8.15 13.56 2.32
CA GLU A 109 9.45 13.30 2.95
C GLU A 109 9.43 13.69 4.43
N GLY A 110 10.08 12.88 5.27
CA GLY A 110 10.08 13.05 6.72
C GLY A 110 8.87 12.45 7.44
N THR A 111 7.91 11.85 6.73
CA THR A 111 6.84 11.06 7.37
C THR A 111 7.43 9.88 8.13
N VAL A 112 7.07 9.75 9.41
CA VAL A 112 7.57 8.70 10.29
C VAL A 112 6.69 7.46 10.16
N VAL A 113 7.27 6.37 9.65
CA VAL A 113 6.63 5.06 9.60
C VAL A 113 6.84 4.34 10.94
N THR A 114 5.75 3.82 11.50
CA THR A 114 5.77 3.14 12.80
C THR A 114 5.71 1.63 12.60
N LYS A 115 6.61 0.89 13.26
CA LYS A 115 6.54 -0.58 13.29
C LYS A 115 5.33 -1.02 14.12
N ILE A 116 4.50 -1.86 13.53
CA ILE A 116 3.32 -2.46 14.19
C ILE A 116 3.46 -3.98 14.28
N PRO A 117 2.69 -4.65 15.17
CA PRO A 117 2.56 -6.10 15.14
C PRO A 117 2.04 -6.61 13.79
N PRO A 118 2.23 -7.89 13.45
CA PRO A 118 1.65 -8.48 12.25
C PRO A 118 0.14 -8.21 12.17
N LEU A 119 -0.32 -7.67 11.03
CA LEU A 119 -1.74 -7.35 10.83
C LEU A 119 -2.63 -8.59 10.86
N PHE A 120 -2.09 -9.72 10.39
CA PHE A 120 -2.75 -11.01 10.36
C PHE A 120 -1.84 -12.05 11.03
N PRO A 121 -1.95 -12.23 12.36
CA PRO A 121 -1.24 -13.29 13.07
C PRO A 121 -1.61 -14.67 12.50
N ARG A 122 -0.66 -15.60 12.51
CA ARG A 122 -0.95 -16.99 12.13
C ARG A 122 -1.84 -17.61 13.20
N ILE A 123 -2.80 -18.42 12.78
CA ILE A 123 -3.57 -19.26 13.69
C ILE A 123 -2.64 -20.39 14.13
N GLU A 124 -2.31 -20.43 15.42
CA GLU A 124 -1.62 -21.56 16.02
C GLU A 124 -2.67 -22.63 16.37
N ASN A 125 -2.44 -23.85 15.87
CA ASN A 125 -3.22 -25.04 16.21
C ASN A 125 -2.43 -25.89 17.20
#